data_AF-A0A9C8Q184-F1
#
_entry.id   AF-A0A9C8Q184-F1
#
_cell.length_a   1.000
_cell.length_b   1.000
_cell.length_c   1.000
_cell.angle_alpha   90.00
_cell.angle_beta   90.00
_cell.angle_gamma   90.00
#
_symmetry.space_group_name_H-M   'P 1'
#
loop_
_entity.id
_entity.type
_entity.pdbx_description
1 polymer ?
#
loop_
_entity_poly.entity_id
_entity_poly.type
_entity_poly.pdbx_seq_one_letter_code
_entity_poly.pdbx_strand_id
1 'polypeptide(L)'
;MFETRLAQELDGLDPARLTWIEAESSKVGARIIPGVLWHAMRGAERVEIKATLSARAQFLAQAYKDLTENIDRLHRQIDQLRAFHSAATITEWHSMAKNSEWEGLAAALVSAHYDPRYAKSATQPGQPVKQLALNDLNDETLATVAQGLSRDFK
;
A
#
# COMPACT_ATOMS: atom_id res chain seq x y z
N MET A 1 -7.47 -8.33 -21.67
CA MET A 1 -6.05 -8.31 -22.13
C MET A 1 -5.06 -8.18 -20.96
N PHE A 2 -5.48 -7.76 -19.76
CA PHE A 2 -4.58 -7.66 -18.61
C PHE A 2 -4.20 -9.06 -18.08
N GLU A 3 -5.20 -9.92 -17.93
CA GLU A 3 -5.10 -11.26 -17.35
C GLU A 3 -4.19 -12.16 -18.19
N THR A 4 -4.30 -12.08 -19.52
CA THR A 4 -3.41 -12.81 -20.45
C THR A 4 -1.97 -12.36 -20.33
N ARG A 5 -1.71 -11.04 -20.22
CA ARG A 5 -0.35 -10.52 -20.06
C ARG A 5 0.25 -10.93 -18.72
N LEU A 6 -0.54 -10.87 -17.65
CA LEU A 6 -0.10 -11.35 -16.33
C LEU A 6 0.26 -12.83 -16.37
N ALA A 7 -0.55 -13.67 -17.04
CA ALA A 7 -0.23 -15.08 -17.20
C ALA A 7 1.08 -15.31 -17.97
N GLN A 8 1.33 -14.54 -19.03
CA GLN A 8 2.58 -14.61 -19.80
C GLN A 8 3.81 -14.24 -18.97
N GLU A 9 3.72 -13.19 -18.15
CA GLU A 9 4.81 -12.80 -17.25
C GLU A 9 5.07 -13.86 -16.17
N LEU A 10 4.02 -14.49 -15.63
CA LEU A 10 4.16 -15.55 -14.63
C LEU A 10 4.76 -16.84 -15.21
N ASP A 11 4.45 -17.16 -16.47
CA ASP A 11 5.02 -18.34 -17.17
C ASP A 11 6.54 -18.23 -17.36
N GLY A 12 7.07 -17.00 -17.40
CA GLY A 12 8.50 -16.74 -17.45
C GLY A 12 9.23 -16.87 -16.11
N LEU A 13 8.52 -17.07 -15.00
CA LEU A 13 9.14 -17.22 -13.68
C LEU A 13 9.73 -18.62 -13.49
N ASP A 14 10.92 -18.68 -12.90
CA ASP A 14 11.56 -19.93 -12.52
C ASP A 14 10.93 -20.48 -11.22
N PRO A 15 10.24 -21.64 -11.24
CA PRO A 15 9.63 -22.22 -10.05
C PRO A 15 10.63 -22.61 -8.96
N ALA A 16 11.92 -22.74 -9.29
CA ALA A 16 12.98 -23.04 -8.33
C ALA A 16 13.50 -21.78 -7.61
N ARG A 17 12.98 -20.59 -7.92
CA ARG A 17 13.38 -19.32 -7.30
C ARG A 17 12.24 -18.70 -6.52
N LEU A 18 12.56 -18.15 -5.35
CA LEU A 18 11.61 -17.39 -4.55
C LEU A 18 11.07 -16.20 -5.35
N THR A 19 9.74 -16.10 -5.43
CA THR A 19 9.03 -14.96 -5.99
C THR A 19 8.29 -14.23 -4.87
N TRP A 20 8.61 -12.97 -4.67
CA TRP A 20 7.87 -12.08 -3.77
C TRP A 20 6.66 -11.51 -4.49
N ILE A 21 5.52 -11.49 -3.81
CA ILE A 21 4.32 -10.84 -4.29
C ILE A 21 3.73 -9.98 -3.18
N GLU A 22 3.30 -8.77 -3.53
CA GLU A 22 2.61 -7.90 -2.59
C GLU A 22 1.24 -8.49 -2.22
N ALA A 23 0.87 -8.38 -0.95
CA ALA A 23 -0.40 -8.85 -0.42
C ALA A 23 -1.55 -7.91 -0.84
N GLU A 24 -1.80 -7.83 -2.15
CA GLU A 24 -2.79 -6.96 -2.79
C GLU A 24 -4.19 -7.57 -2.73
N SER A 25 -5.23 -6.76 -2.88
CA SER A 25 -6.61 -7.23 -3.01
C SER A 25 -6.82 -7.99 -4.34
N SER A 26 -7.79 -8.91 -4.37
CA SER A 26 -8.17 -9.64 -5.59
C SER A 26 -8.68 -8.72 -6.71
N LYS A 27 -9.03 -7.46 -6.39
CA LYS A 27 -9.47 -6.44 -7.34
C LYS A 27 -8.89 -5.07 -7.00
N VAL A 28 -8.23 -4.45 -7.99
CA VAL A 28 -7.69 -3.09 -7.94
C VAL A 28 -8.33 -2.26 -9.05
N GLY A 29 -9.23 -1.35 -8.70
CA GLY A 29 -10.01 -0.58 -9.67
C GLY A 29 -10.79 -1.51 -10.62
N ALA A 30 -10.45 -1.49 -11.91
CA ALA A 30 -11.04 -2.36 -12.93
C ALA A 30 -10.22 -3.63 -13.23
N ARG A 31 -9.10 -3.86 -12.54
CA ARG A 31 -8.23 -5.02 -12.71
C ARG A 31 -8.55 -6.09 -11.68
N ILE A 32 -8.53 -7.35 -12.11
CA ILE A 32 -8.81 -8.52 -11.26
C ILE A 32 -7.62 -9.45 -11.34
N ILE A 33 -7.15 -9.90 -10.17
CA ILE A 33 -6.15 -10.96 -10.08
C ILE A 33 -6.82 -12.28 -10.49
N PRO A 34 -6.24 -13.06 -11.43
CA PRO A 34 -6.77 -14.37 -11.80
C PRO A 34 -6.99 -15.25 -10.56
N GLY A 35 -8.16 -15.89 -10.46
CA GLY A 35 -8.56 -16.58 -9.23
C GLY A 35 -7.58 -17.66 -8.76
N VAL A 36 -6.94 -18.35 -9.69
CA VAL A 36 -5.89 -19.36 -9.39
C VAL A 36 -4.66 -18.73 -8.74
N LEU A 37 -4.20 -17.58 -9.23
CA LEU A 37 -3.09 -16.84 -8.64
C LEU A 37 -3.49 -16.30 -7.27
N TRP A 38 -4.68 -15.72 -7.16
CA TRP A 38 -5.19 -15.21 -5.89
C TRP A 38 -5.26 -16.30 -4.81
N HIS A 39 -5.70 -17.51 -5.17
CA HIS A 39 -5.73 -18.63 -4.24
C HIS A 39 -4.32 -19.01 -3.77
N ALA A 40 -3.34 -19.07 -4.67
CA ALA A 40 -1.94 -19.33 -4.34
C ALA A 40 -1.36 -18.24 -3.42
N MET A 41 -1.63 -16.96 -3.71
CA MET A 41 -1.20 -15.83 -2.88
C MET A 41 -1.71 -15.94 -1.44
N ARG A 42 -2.97 -16.34 -1.23
CA ARG A 42 -3.52 -16.51 0.13
C ARG A 42 -2.93 -17.69 0.90
N GLY A 43 -2.38 -18.68 0.20
CA GLY A 43 -1.73 -19.84 0.82
C GLY A 43 -0.23 -19.67 1.05
N ALA A 44 0.37 -18.59 0.54
CA ALA A 44 1.80 -18.34 0.64
C ALA A 44 2.22 -17.89 2.05
N GLU A 45 3.50 -18.10 2.38
CA GLU A 45 4.10 -17.52 3.57
C GLU A 45 4.03 -15.99 3.52
N ARG A 46 3.72 -15.38 4.66
CA ARG A 46 3.50 -13.93 4.75
C ARG A 46 4.56 -13.25 5.59
N VAL A 47 5.24 -12.27 5.00
CA VAL A 47 6.06 -11.30 5.71
C VAL A 47 5.27 -10.01 5.87
N GLU A 48 5.18 -9.49 7.09
CA GLU A 48 4.47 -8.25 7.39
C GLU A 48 5.46 -7.13 7.71
N ILE A 49 5.33 -6.00 7.00
CA ILE A 49 6.12 -4.78 7.25
C ILE A 49 5.21 -3.75 7.91
N LYS A 50 5.54 -3.35 9.13
CA LYS A 50 4.87 -2.28 9.88
C LYS A 50 5.75 -1.07 9.97
N ALA A 51 5.54 -0.12 9.07
CA ALA A 51 6.13 1.20 9.17
C ALA A 51 5.31 2.09 10.13
N THR A 52 5.97 2.97 10.87
CA THR A 52 5.29 3.97 11.71
C THR A 52 4.38 4.87 10.85
N LEU A 53 3.34 5.47 11.45
CA LEU A 53 2.50 6.43 10.72
C LEU A 53 3.32 7.61 10.17
N SER A 54 4.29 8.09 10.93
CA SER A 54 5.20 9.16 10.52
C SER A 54 6.00 8.77 9.28
N ALA A 55 6.62 7.58 9.27
CA ALA A 55 7.38 7.08 8.13
C ALA A 55 6.53 6.97 6.87
N ARG A 56 5.31 6.41 7.01
CA ARG A 56 4.36 6.28 5.90
C ARG A 56 3.94 7.64 5.37
N ALA A 57 3.63 8.59 6.25
CA ALA A 57 3.20 9.93 5.87
C ALA A 57 4.30 10.69 5.10
N GLN A 58 5.53 10.66 5.61
CA GLN A 58 6.70 11.27 4.95
C GLN A 58 6.94 10.66 3.57
N PHE A 59 6.97 9.33 3.50
CA PHE A 59 7.14 8.60 2.25
C PHE A 59 6.04 8.96 1.23
N LEU A 60 4.77 8.96 1.65
CA LEU A 60 3.65 9.27 0.77
C LEU A 60 3.66 10.71 0.27
N ALA A 61 4.04 11.67 1.12
CA ALA A 61 4.17 13.07 0.72
C ALA A 61 5.23 13.25 -0.39
N GLN A 62 6.30 12.45 -0.37
CA GLN A 62 7.32 12.44 -1.42
C GLN A 62 6.89 11.65 -2.65
N ALA A 63 6.38 10.42 -2.47
CA ALA A 63 6.00 9.52 -3.56
C ALA A 63 4.84 10.05 -4.42
N TYR A 64 3.97 10.88 -3.82
CA TYR A 64 2.83 11.49 -4.50
C TYR A 64 3.02 13.00 -4.72
N LYS A 65 4.26 13.48 -4.84
CA LYS A 65 4.54 14.90 -5.10
C LYS A 65 3.84 15.43 -6.36
N ASP A 66 3.76 14.64 -7.43
CA ASP A 66 3.04 15.02 -8.65
C ASP A 66 1.54 15.25 -8.40
N LEU A 67 0.97 14.61 -7.39
CA LEU A 67 -0.42 14.82 -6.99
C LEU A 67 -0.58 16.15 -6.23
N THR A 68 0.42 16.54 -5.44
CA THR A 68 0.41 17.80 -4.70
C THR A 68 0.72 19.00 -5.61
N GLU A 69 1.34 18.77 -6.78
CA GLU A 69 1.51 19.78 -7.83
C GLU A 69 0.19 20.17 -8.52
N ASN A 70 -0.82 19.29 -8.52
CA ASN A 70 -2.16 19.59 -9.03
C ASN A 70 -3.20 19.62 -7.89
N ILE A 71 -3.21 20.74 -7.18
CA ILE A 71 -4.09 20.98 -6.03
C ILE A 71 -5.57 20.74 -6.38
N ASP A 72 -6.06 21.21 -7.52
CA ASP A 72 -7.45 21.01 -7.93
C ASP A 72 -7.81 19.53 -8.08
N ARG A 73 -6.90 18.72 -8.61
CA ARG A 73 -7.08 17.26 -8.71
C ARG A 73 -7.13 16.64 -7.30
N LEU A 74 -6.27 17.06 -6.40
CA LEU A 74 -6.25 16.57 -5.02
C LEU A 74 -7.56 16.92 -4.29
N HIS A 75 -8.07 18.15 -4.42
CA HIS A 75 -9.38 18.53 -3.86
C HIS A 75 -10.50 17.64 -4.39
N ARG A 76 -10.56 17.40 -5.72
CA ARG A 76 -11.56 16.50 -6.31
C ARG A 76 -11.46 15.05 -5.79
N GLN A 77 -10.26 14.60 -5.42
CA GLN A 77 -10.08 13.27 -4.83
C GLN A 77 -10.54 13.24 -3.37
N ILE A 78 -10.21 14.28 -2.59
CA ILE A 78 -10.72 14.43 -1.22
C ILE A 78 -12.26 14.47 -1.22
N ASP A 79 -12.88 15.16 -2.18
CA ASP A 79 -14.33 15.24 -2.31
C ASP A 79 -15.02 13.88 -2.50
N GLN A 80 -14.36 12.94 -3.19
CA GLN A 80 -14.87 11.57 -3.36
C GLN A 80 -14.97 10.81 -2.03
N LEU A 81 -14.31 11.31 -0.97
CA LEU A 81 -14.31 10.68 0.34
C LEU A 81 -15.47 11.16 1.24
N ARG A 82 -16.26 12.16 0.82
CA ARG A 82 -17.40 12.71 1.60
C ARG A 82 -18.44 11.67 1.99
N ALA A 83 -18.62 10.62 1.19
CA ALA A 83 -19.54 9.54 1.50
C ALA A 83 -19.11 8.69 2.72
N PHE A 84 -17.84 8.80 3.13
CA PHE A 84 -17.25 7.95 4.17
C PHE A 84 -16.89 8.71 5.45
N HIS A 85 -16.89 10.05 5.41
CA HIS A 85 -16.34 10.88 6.47
C HIS A 85 -17.21 12.11 6.73
N SER A 86 -17.08 12.67 7.93
CA SER A 86 -17.81 13.88 8.31
C SER A 86 -17.40 15.09 7.47
N ALA A 87 -18.30 16.07 7.32
CA ALA A 87 -17.98 17.32 6.65
C ALA A 87 -16.81 18.08 7.30
N ALA A 88 -16.67 17.99 8.64
CA ALA A 88 -15.57 18.60 9.37
C ALA A 88 -14.22 17.99 8.99
N THR A 89 -14.12 16.65 8.96
CA THR A 89 -12.91 15.93 8.55
C THR A 89 -12.51 16.26 7.11
N ILE A 90 -13.48 16.32 6.19
CA ILE A 90 -13.21 16.68 4.80
C ILE A 90 -12.70 18.13 4.69
N THR A 91 -13.28 19.04 5.47
CA THR A 91 -12.85 20.45 5.51
C THR A 91 -11.43 20.57 6.03
N GLU A 92 -11.09 19.82 7.07
CA GLU A 92 -9.73 19.76 7.63
C GLU A 92 -8.71 19.28 6.59
N TRP A 93 -9.00 18.20 5.86
CA TRP A 93 -8.11 17.71 4.79
C TRP A 93 -7.92 18.72 3.67
N HIS A 94 -8.98 19.41 3.27
CA HIS A 94 -8.86 20.51 2.30
C HIS A 94 -8.01 21.66 2.84
N SER A 95 -8.10 21.98 4.13
CA SER A 95 -7.25 22.99 4.76
C SER A 95 -5.78 22.59 4.75
N MET A 96 -5.47 21.34 5.14
CA MET A 96 -4.10 20.81 5.09
C MET A 96 -3.55 20.85 3.66
N ALA A 97 -4.35 20.46 2.66
CA ALA A 97 -3.96 20.54 1.25
C ALA A 97 -3.66 21.98 0.81
N LYS A 98 -4.51 22.94 1.19
CA LYS A 98 -4.32 24.36 0.87
C LYS A 98 -3.06 24.96 1.50
N ASN A 99 -2.75 24.54 2.73
CA ASN A 99 -1.57 24.99 3.47
C ASN A 99 -0.28 24.24 3.10
N SER A 100 -0.34 23.31 2.14
CA SER A 100 0.79 22.43 1.78
C SER A 100 1.30 21.56 2.94
N GLU A 101 0.43 21.23 3.89
CA GLU A 101 0.72 20.34 5.02
C GLU A 101 0.66 18.87 4.58
N TRP A 102 1.51 18.47 3.62
CA TRP A 102 1.40 17.20 2.91
C TRP A 102 1.57 15.97 3.79
N GLU A 103 2.54 16.00 4.70
CA GLU A 103 2.75 14.90 5.65
C GLU A 103 1.57 14.79 6.62
N GLY A 104 1.05 15.93 7.10
CA GLY A 104 -0.15 15.97 7.96
C GLY A 104 -1.38 15.40 7.25
N LEU A 105 -1.61 15.81 6.00
CA LEU A 105 -2.68 15.29 5.16
C LEU A 105 -2.52 13.78 4.91
N ALA A 106 -1.32 13.31 4.59
CA ALA A 106 -1.05 11.90 4.36
C ALA A 106 -1.31 11.08 5.63
N ALA A 107 -0.82 11.53 6.80
CA ALA A 107 -1.07 10.86 8.08
C ALA A 107 -2.56 10.80 8.41
N ALA A 108 -3.30 11.89 8.17
CA ALA A 108 -4.73 11.96 8.43
C ALA A 108 -5.51 11.01 7.49
N LEU A 109 -5.20 10.99 6.19
CA LEU A 109 -5.80 10.07 5.23
C LEU A 109 -5.49 8.60 5.56
N VAL A 110 -4.24 8.28 5.88
CA VAL A 110 -3.82 6.91 6.22
C VAL A 110 -4.59 6.41 7.44
N SER A 111 -4.54 7.17 8.54
CA SER A 111 -5.13 6.73 9.81
C SER A 111 -6.66 6.68 9.80
N ALA A 112 -7.32 7.67 9.19
CA ALA A 112 -8.78 7.77 9.23
C ALA A 112 -9.46 6.96 8.12
N HIS A 113 -8.85 6.87 6.93
CA HIS A 113 -9.49 6.25 5.78
C HIS A 113 -8.92 4.88 5.42
N TYR A 114 -7.59 4.77 5.30
CA TYR A 114 -6.96 3.58 4.73
C TYR A 114 -6.73 2.47 5.76
N ASP A 115 -6.09 2.76 6.90
CA ASP A 115 -5.78 1.78 7.94
C ASP A 115 -7.02 0.99 8.42
N PRO A 116 -8.18 1.62 8.70
CA PRO A 116 -9.38 0.90 9.12
C PRO A 116 -9.95 -0.02 8.03
N ARG A 117 -9.74 0.31 6.75
CA ARG A 117 -10.20 -0.50 5.62
C ARG A 117 -9.26 -1.68 5.39
N TYR A 118 -7.96 -1.45 5.45
CA TYR A 118 -6.97 -2.51 5.34
C TYR A 118 -7.05 -3.49 6.50
N ALA A 119 -7.35 -3.03 7.73
CA ALA A 119 -7.56 -3.93 8.86
C ALA A 119 -8.73 -4.92 8.64
N LYS A 120 -9.79 -4.48 7.95
CA LYS A 120 -10.94 -5.33 7.60
C LYS A 120 -10.61 -6.36 6.52
N SER A 121 -9.72 -6.03 5.58
CA SER A 121 -9.28 -6.97 4.53
C SER A 121 -8.12 -7.87 4.98
N ALA A 122 -7.33 -7.43 5.95
CA ALA A 122 -6.19 -8.16 6.52
C ALA A 122 -6.58 -9.28 7.49
N THR A 123 -7.88 -9.49 7.73
CA THR A 123 -8.40 -10.61 8.53
C THR A 123 -8.31 -11.93 7.75
N GLN A 124 -7.11 -12.28 7.27
CA GLN A 124 -6.81 -13.58 6.71
C GLN A 124 -6.29 -14.51 7.81
N PRO A 125 -6.74 -15.78 7.85
CA PRO A 125 -6.23 -16.76 8.81
C PRO A 125 -4.74 -17.02 8.58
N GLY A 126 -3.98 -17.15 9.67
CA GLY A 126 -2.52 -17.40 9.67
C GLY A 126 -1.72 -16.21 10.21
N GLN A 127 -0.73 -16.48 11.06
CA GLN A 127 0.23 -15.47 11.54
C GLN A 127 1.32 -15.24 10.49
N PRO A 128 1.83 -14.01 10.34
CA PRO A 128 2.98 -13.79 9.47
C PRO A 128 4.18 -14.60 9.98
N VAL A 129 4.95 -15.20 9.06
CA VAL A 129 6.17 -15.94 9.39
C VAL A 129 7.28 -15.00 9.86
N LYS A 130 7.20 -13.72 9.49
CA LYS A 130 8.10 -12.66 9.94
C LYS A 130 7.37 -11.33 9.98
N GLN A 131 7.61 -10.55 11.02
CA GLN A 131 7.11 -9.19 11.15
C GLN A 131 8.27 -8.23 11.35
N LEU A 132 8.33 -7.18 10.54
CA LEU A 132 9.37 -6.15 10.58
C LEU A 132 8.75 -4.83 10.99
N ALA A 133 9.32 -4.17 11.99
CA ALA A 133 8.95 -2.81 12.38
C ALA A 133 9.96 -1.83 11.79
N LEU A 134 9.48 -0.86 11.01
CA LEU A 134 10.32 0.15 10.37
C LEU A 134 9.95 1.55 10.88
N ASN A 135 10.97 2.32 11.26
CA ASN A 135 10.78 3.70 11.74
C ASN A 135 10.89 4.74 10.63
N ASP A 136 11.39 4.34 9.47
CA ASP A 136 11.52 5.13 8.26
C ASP A 136 11.34 4.20 7.03
N LEU A 137 11.20 4.81 5.86
CA LEU A 137 11.07 4.13 4.57
C LEU A 137 12.06 4.70 3.56
N ASN A 138 13.26 5.08 4.01
CA ASN A 138 14.30 5.55 3.10
C ASN A 138 14.93 4.39 2.33
N ASP A 139 15.60 4.72 1.21
CA ASP A 139 16.16 3.71 0.31
C ASP A 139 17.22 2.81 0.99
N GLU A 140 17.98 3.33 1.95
CA GLU A 140 19.02 2.57 2.68
C GLU A 140 18.39 1.52 3.60
N THR A 141 17.38 1.92 4.38
CA THR A 141 16.60 1.02 5.24
C THR A 141 15.92 -0.05 4.39
N LEU A 142 15.25 0.34 3.31
CA LEU A 142 14.55 -0.59 2.41
C LEU A 142 15.52 -1.57 1.75
N ALA A 143 16.68 -1.12 1.28
CA ALA A 143 17.71 -1.99 0.70
C ALA A 143 18.25 -3.00 1.72
N THR A 144 18.51 -2.55 2.95
CA THR A 144 18.99 -3.41 4.05
C THR A 144 17.96 -4.48 4.39
N VAL A 145 16.68 -4.09 4.51
CA VAL A 145 15.57 -5.02 4.76
C VAL A 145 15.43 -6.03 3.63
N ALA A 146 15.48 -5.60 2.37
CA ALA A 146 15.36 -6.47 1.21
C ALA A 146 16.50 -7.50 1.14
N GLN A 147 17.73 -7.10 1.44
CA GLN A 147 18.88 -8.01 1.53
C GLN A 147 18.71 -9.03 2.66
N GLY A 148 18.23 -8.58 3.83
CA GLY A 148 17.92 -9.46 4.96
C GLY A 148 16.87 -10.52 4.59
N LEU A 149 15.75 -10.10 3.99
CA LEU A 149 14.70 -11.01 3.53
C LEU A 149 15.21 -11.99 2.47
N SER A 150 16.01 -11.54 1.51
CA SER A 150 16.58 -12.40 0.47
C SER A 150 17.54 -13.46 1.03
N ARG A 151 18.18 -13.20 2.17
CA ARG A 151 19.04 -14.16 2.85
C ARG A 151 18.23 -15.18 3.66
N ASP A 152 17.15 -14.72 4.28
CA ASP A 152 16.38 -15.52 5.23
C ASP A 152 15.42 -16.51 4.53
N PHE A 153 15.01 -16.23 3.27
CA PHE A 153 14.05 -17.04 2.50
C PHE A 153 14.68 -17.76 1.28
N LYS A 154 15.97 -18.09 1.33
CA LYS A 154 16.66 -18.77 0.22
C LYS A 154 16.13 -20.16 -0.12
#